data_AF-A0A9N7NJK0-F1
#
_entry.id   AF-A0A9N7NJK0-F1
#
_cell.length_a   1.000
_cell.length_b   1.000
_cell.length_c   1.000
_cell.angle_alpha   90.00
_cell.angle_beta   90.00
_cell.angle_gamma   90.00
#
_symmetry.space_group_name_H-M   'P 1'
#
loop_
_entity.id
_entity.type
_entity.pdbx_description
1 polymer ?
#
loop_
_entity_poly.entity_id
_entity_poly.type
_entity_poly.pdbx_seq_one_letter_code
_entity_poly.pdbx_strand_id
1 'polypeptide(L)' 'KVNLSKSSIFFSVNTPQEIKSEICTTLMGITPQTSSTYLGLPLGIGRSKTHTFAF' A
#
# COMPACT_ATOMS: atom_id res chain seq x y z
N LYS A 1 -9.51 8.27 16.70
CA LYS A 1 -8.59 7.12 16.84
C LYS A 1 -8.60 6.36 15.52
N VAL A 2 -7.48 6.31 14.79
CA VAL A 2 -7.38 5.61 13.50
C VAL A 2 -7.29 4.11 13.74
N ASN A 3 -7.98 3.32 12.92
CA ASN A 3 -7.94 1.86 13.01
C ASN A 3 -6.86 1.32 12.09
N LEU A 4 -5.67 1.08 12.66
CA LEU A 4 -4.49 0.60 11.92
C LEU A 4 -4.72 -0.79 11.29
N SER A 5 -5.62 -1.63 11.81
CA SER A 5 -5.92 -2.94 11.20
C SER A 5 -6.78 -2.84 9.94
N LYS A 6 -7.43 -1.69 9.72
CA LYS A 6 -8.18 -1.37 8.50
C LYS A 6 -7.48 -0.34 7.61
N SER A 7 -6.31 0.14 8.03
CA SER A 7 -5.52 1.11 7.29
C SER A 7 -4.39 0.39 6.56
N SER A 8 -4.17 0.74 5.30
CA SER A 8 -3.10 0.21 4.48
C SER A 8 -2.26 1.35 3.89
N ILE A 9 -0.96 1.13 3.75
CA ILE A 9 -0.03 2.08 3.13
C ILE A 9 0.63 1.41 1.93
N PHE A 10 0.71 2.15 0.84
CA PHE A 10 1.43 1.78 -0.37
C PHE A 10 2.53 2.81 -0.62
N PHE A 11 3.72 2.33 -0.92
CA PHE A 11 4.84 3.19 -1.33
C PHE A 11 5.13 3.00 -2.80
N SER A 12 5.51 4.10 -3.46
CA SER A 12 6.06 4.02 -4.81
C SER A 12 7.42 3.33 -4.80
N VAL A 13 7.82 2.81 -5.95
CA VAL A 13 9.14 2.19 -6.15
C VAL A 13 10.26 3.21 -5.88
N ASN A 14 10.00 4.48 -6.15
CA ASN A 14 10.96 5.58 -5.99
C ASN A 14 11.06 6.09 -4.54
N THR A 15 10.32 5.51 -3.59
CA THR A 15 10.41 5.94 -2.19
C THR A 15 11.60 5.24 -1.50
N PRO A 16 12.58 6.01 -0.98
CA PRO A 16 13.74 5.48 -0.27
C PRO A 16 13.34 4.67 0.97
N GLN A 17 14.13 3.66 1.32
CA GLN A 17 13.82 2.77 2.44
C GLN A 17 13.87 3.47 3.81
N GLU A 18 14.75 4.45 3.97
CA GLU A 18 14.83 5.28 5.17
C GLU A 18 13.51 6.03 5.41
N ILE A 19 12.97 6.67 4.36
CA ILE A 19 11.70 7.38 4.42
C ILE A 19 10.54 6.43 4.71
N LYS A 20 10.55 5.22 4.12
CA LYS A 20 9.54 4.18 4.44
C LYS A 20 9.57 3.81 5.91
N SER A 21 10.77 3.60 6.46
CA SER A 21 10.98 3.22 7.85
C SER A 21 10.52 4.32 8.81
N GLU A 22 10.86 5.58 8.50
CA GLU A 22 10.42 6.74 9.27
C GLU A 22 8.88 6.83 9.30
N ILE A 23 8.23 6.79 8.13
CA ILE A 23 6.77 6.88 8.01
C ILE A 23 6.08 5.74 8.76
N CYS A 24 6.56 4.50 8.62
CA CYS A 24 6.00 3.36 9.35
C CYS A 24 6.14 3.53 10.86
N THR A 25 7.26 4.09 11.34
CA THR A 25 7.50 4.35 12.76
C THR A 25 6.57 5.46 13.27
N THR A 26 6.40 6.54 12.51
CA THR A 26 5.48 7.64 12.85
C THR A 26 4.02 7.18 12.88
N LEU A 27 3.62 6.27 12.00
CA LEU A 27 2.26 5.70 11.94
C LEU A 27 2.06 4.49 12.87
N MET A 28 2.77 4.43 14.01
CA MET A 28 2.61 3.37 15.02
C MET A 28 2.83 1.94 14.46
N GLY A 29 3.78 1.77 13.54
CA GLY A 29 4.19 0.46 13.03
C GLY A 29 3.25 -0.13 11.98
N ILE A 30 2.51 0.70 11.25
CA ILE A 30 1.67 0.23 10.14
C ILE A 30 2.53 -0.51 9.11
N THR A 31 2.09 -1.68 8.67
CA THR A 31 2.87 -2.51 7.76
C THR A 31 2.51 -2.13 6.31
N PRO A 32 3.49 -1.79 5.46
CA PRO A 32 3.20 -1.48 4.06
C PRO A 32 2.66 -2.72 3.36
N GLN A 33 1.56 -2.54 2.63
CA GLN A 33 0.94 -3.60 1.87
C GLN A 33 1.45 -3.55 0.43
N THR A 34 1.77 -4.71 -0.14
CA THR A 34 2.24 -4.82 -1.53
C THR A 34 1.08 -5.01 -2.51
N SER A 35 -0.04 -5.54 -2.03
CA SER A 35 -1.30 -5.66 -2.75
C SER A 35 -2.45 -5.61 -1.75
N SER A 36 -3.51 -4.87 -2.08
CA SER A 36 -4.78 -4.96 -1.37
C SER A 36 -5.93 -4.86 -2.37
N THR A 37 -7.13 -5.24 -1.98
CA THR A 37 -8.33 -5.04 -2.80
C THR A 37 -9.26 -4.09 -2.07
N TYR A 38 -9.85 -3.14 -2.80
CA TYR A 38 -10.90 -2.27 -2.31
C TYR A 38 -12.13 -2.51 -3.15
N LEU A 39 -13.21 -2.95 -2.50
CA LEU A 39 -14.46 -3.34 -3.15
C LEU A 39 -14.25 -4.40 -4.25
N GLY A 40 -13.30 -5.33 -4.07
CA GLY A 40 -12.97 -6.37 -5.05
C GLY A 40 -12.01 -5.93 -6.16
N LEU A 41 -11.60 -4.66 -6.19
CA LEU A 41 -10.65 -4.13 -7.17
C LEU A 41 -9.25 -4.01 -6.55
N PRO A 42 -8.18 -4.51 -7.18
CA PRO A 42 -6.83 -4.40 -6.65
C PRO A 42 -6.38 -2.94 -6.57
N LEU A 43 -6.12 -2.49 -5.35
CA LEU A 43 -5.38 -1.27 -5.03
C LEU A 43 -3.89 -1.56 -5.16
N GLY A 44 -3.30 -0.99 -6.20
CA GLY A 44 -1.91 -1.24 -6.61
C GLY A 44 -1.73 -1.09 -8.12
N ILE A 45 -2.41 -0.10 -8.70
CA ILE A 45 -2.43 0.17 -10.15
C ILE A 45 -1.07 0.78 -10.53
N GLY A 46 -0.06 -0.08 -10.65
CA GLY A 46 1.29 0.35 -11.01
C GLY A 46 2.17 -0.74 -11.61
N ARG A 47 1.86 -2.03 -11.38
CA ARG A 47 2.69 -3.15 -11.86
C ARG A 47 2.18 -3.81 -13.13
N SER A 48 0.88 -3.82 -13.39
CA SER A 48 0.29 -4.00 -14.72
C SER A 48 -1.23 -3.85 -14.66
N LYS A 49 -1.83 -3.07 -15.56
CA LYS A 49 -3.30 -2.97 -15.71
C LYS A 49 -3.90 -4.22 -16.37
N THR A 50 -3.07 -5.09 -16.97
CA THR A 50 -3.57 -6.29 -17.65
C THR A 50 -4.20 -7.29 -16.69
N HIS A 51 -3.69 -7.46 -15.47
CA HIS A 51 -4.28 -8.44 -14.55
C HIS A 51 -5.61 -7.98 -13.93
N THR A 52 -5.88 -6.67 -13.94
CA THR A 52 -7.10 -6.07 -13.34
C THR A 52 -8.21 -5.84 -14.36
N PHE A 53 -7.87 -5.59 -15.62
CA PHE A 53 -8.81 -5.20 -16.66
C PHE A 53 -8.72 -6.05 -17.93
N ALA A 54 -7.98 -7.18 -17.94
CA ALA A 54 -8.09 -8.13 -19.04
C ALA A 54 -9.44 -8.86 -18.90
N PHE A 55 -10.36 -8.50 -19.79
CA PHE A 55 -11.62 -9.18 -20.04
C PHE A 55 -11.37 -10.41 -20.93
#